data_AF-A0AAP5T825-F1
#
_entry.id   AF-A0AAP5T825-F1
#
_cell.length_a   1.000
_cell.length_b   1.000
_cell.length_c   1.000
_cell.angle_alpha   90.00
_cell.angle_beta   90.00
_cell.angle_gamma   90.00
#
_symmetry.space_group_name_H-M   'P 1'
#
loop_
_entity.id
_entity.type
_entity.pdbx_description
1 polymer ?
#
loop_
_entity_poly.entity_id
_entity_poly.type
_entity_poly.pdbx_seq_one_letter_code
_entity_poly.pdbx_strand_id
1 'polypeptide(L)'
;MTRPTHRTARRTLAAVALSAAALTGPAAAATVVALPVAAGVTGAVVAAAPQAHAVAWDRVELVDDAGVIDPAQLRRDLAGIEFREPTRVAVVTERGPDLSALDDDRASQAFNGRVLERARAEHPDWLSADGQKWADGLVIVALDPDNRVIGVYVGEDRMLSTDQLREVREAGHEAARAARWTDTVVEVTGAAAELIGRPWWQAPELWFGAGIVGVAGGGAAAAVLASRRRRRRRTADLLAEARTHLTSVTLEMDATEVNASTVPEDSPHAAALMERFRGFRRQALDASAELDRLEALPERSLHRTEHARAAEDVRDRARELDRLDDAVAAANTFLNRHPGWPAAWDQQTAPLRADLDAVGTLASSVGSAGPVRSAVAALESFRAEAQDRLEALGADLQEERLTPAAALDELDALRRRLTGLVSALADAEVAAFGKDEAERELLRDELRSHRGPARSARGSILDSALPADAYWTVVAFTTGHQAGERSVQDHRQAQSSSSGTGYGSSGGSFSGAGSSGRF
;
A
#
# COMPACT_ATOMS: atom_id res chain seq x y z
N MET A 1 -12.78 60.15 2.21
CA MET A 1 -13.21 61.30 3.03
C MET A 1 -14.63 61.06 3.52
N THR A 2 -14.79 61.10 4.85
CA THR A 2 -15.99 61.48 5.64
C THR A 2 -17.33 60.74 5.45
N ARG A 3 -17.54 59.73 6.31
CA ARG A 3 -18.74 59.53 7.19
C ARG A 3 -18.90 60.73 8.17
N PRO A 4 -19.86 60.82 9.15
CA PRO A 4 -20.94 59.91 9.63
C PRO A 4 -22.31 60.63 9.92
N THR A 5 -23.40 59.99 10.35
CA THR A 5 -23.80 59.77 11.79
C THR A 5 -25.17 59.04 11.82
N HIS A 6 -25.29 57.85 12.40
CA HIS A 6 -25.61 57.46 13.80
C HIS A 6 -27.07 57.59 14.27
N ARG A 7 -27.69 56.45 14.63
CA ARG A 7 -28.49 56.16 15.87
C ARG A 7 -28.94 54.67 15.83
N THR A 8 -28.41 53.77 16.67
CA THR A 8 -28.96 53.27 17.97
C THR A 8 -30.43 52.81 17.87
N ALA A 9 -30.90 51.62 18.30
CA ALA A 9 -30.54 50.83 19.48
C ALA A 9 -31.25 49.44 19.50
N ARG A 10 -30.67 48.53 20.31
CA ARG A 10 -31.30 47.54 21.24
C ARG A 10 -31.99 46.24 20.77
N ARG A 11 -31.29 45.14 21.12
CA ARG A 11 -31.69 43.81 21.65
C ARG A 11 -33.13 43.67 22.20
N THR A 12 -33.76 42.51 21.96
CA THR A 12 -34.13 41.50 23.01
C THR A 12 -34.63 40.17 22.43
N LEU A 13 -34.29 39.09 23.16
CA LEU A 13 -34.68 37.69 23.04
C LEU A 13 -36.18 37.46 23.35
N ALA A 14 -36.77 36.40 22.79
CA ALA A 14 -37.94 35.73 23.37
C ALA A 14 -37.85 34.21 23.17
N ALA A 15 -37.85 33.49 24.28
CA ALA A 15 -37.93 32.04 24.40
C ALA A 15 -39.39 31.57 24.28
N VAL A 16 -39.60 30.34 23.81
CA VAL A 16 -40.90 29.65 23.87
C VAL A 16 -40.73 28.36 24.66
N ALA A 17 -41.52 28.22 25.72
CA ALA A 17 -41.62 27.04 26.58
C ALA A 17 -43.10 26.73 26.86
N LEU A 18 -43.41 25.42 26.81
CA LEU A 18 -44.50 24.65 27.42
C LEU A 18 -45.98 25.01 27.23
N SER A 19 -46.80 23.98 26.98
CA SER A 19 -47.87 23.56 27.92
C SER A 19 -48.49 22.19 27.57
N ALA A 20 -48.71 21.38 28.61
CA ALA A 20 -49.47 20.14 28.64
C ALA A 20 -50.83 20.38 29.32
N ALA A 21 -51.86 19.60 28.97
CA ALA A 21 -53.04 19.40 29.82
C ALA A 21 -53.78 18.10 29.46
N ALA A 22 -54.12 17.34 30.51
CA ALA A 22 -54.82 16.06 30.52
C ALA A 22 -56.33 16.23 30.75
N LEU A 23 -57.14 15.20 30.42
CA LEU A 23 -58.50 14.98 30.92
C LEU A 23 -58.80 13.47 31.05
N THR A 24 -59.64 13.13 32.03
CA THR A 24 -59.71 11.87 32.81
C THR A 24 -61.05 11.12 32.68
N GLY A 25 -61.02 9.78 32.48
CA GLY A 25 -61.88 8.67 33.00
C GLY A 25 -63.42 8.62 32.79
N PRO A 26 -64.17 7.55 33.23
CA PRO A 26 -63.74 6.28 33.88
C PRO A 26 -64.52 4.95 33.53
N ALA A 27 -64.01 3.80 34.06
CA ALA A 27 -64.66 2.53 34.55
C ALA A 27 -65.44 1.58 33.59
N ALA A 28 -65.58 0.24 33.70
CA ALA A 28 -65.06 -0.96 34.44
C ALA A 28 -65.71 -2.18 33.69
N ALA A 29 -65.20 -3.41 33.52
CA ALA A 29 -64.99 -4.51 34.48
C ALA A 29 -64.72 -5.84 33.69
N ALA A 30 -64.07 -6.80 34.37
CA ALA A 30 -63.56 -8.12 33.97
C ALA A 30 -64.49 -9.09 33.20
N THR A 31 -63.91 -10.04 32.44
CA THR A 31 -64.10 -11.51 32.58
C THR A 31 -63.05 -12.31 31.77
N VAL A 32 -62.56 -13.38 32.41
CA VAL A 32 -61.60 -14.43 31.99
C VAL A 32 -62.14 -15.34 30.88
N VAL A 33 -61.32 -15.70 29.88
CA VAL A 33 -61.41 -17.02 29.21
C VAL A 33 -60.01 -17.54 28.89
N ALA A 34 -59.69 -18.72 29.42
CA ALA A 34 -58.53 -19.52 29.10
C ALA A 34 -58.80 -20.42 27.88
N LEU A 35 -57.84 -20.44 26.94
CA LEU A 35 -57.34 -21.52 26.04
C LEU A 35 -58.25 -22.70 25.62
N PRO A 36 -58.17 -23.17 24.35
CA PRO A 36 -57.11 -24.14 24.04
C PRO A 36 -56.49 -24.11 22.62
N VAL A 37 -55.17 -24.36 22.61
CA VAL A 37 -54.44 -25.37 21.81
C VAL A 37 -54.80 -25.54 20.33
N ALA A 38 -53.90 -25.09 19.47
CA ALA A 38 -53.44 -25.83 18.29
C ALA A 38 -51.99 -25.43 17.98
N ALA A 39 -51.04 -26.07 18.65
CA ALA A 39 -49.62 -25.91 18.41
C ALA A 39 -49.25 -26.54 17.05
N GLY A 40 -49.20 -25.71 16.01
CA GLY A 40 -48.49 -26.01 14.77
C GLY A 40 -47.01 -25.73 14.97
N VAL A 41 -46.20 -26.79 15.02
CA VAL A 41 -44.74 -26.73 15.08
C VAL A 41 -44.21 -26.14 13.76
N THR A 42 -43.80 -24.88 13.78
CA THR A 42 -42.76 -24.38 12.87
C THR A 42 -41.54 -24.07 13.72
N GLY A 43 -40.60 -25.02 13.73
CA GLY A 43 -39.31 -24.87 14.40
C GLY A 43 -38.54 -23.70 13.80
N ALA A 44 -38.57 -22.55 14.46
CA ALA A 44 -37.54 -21.55 14.29
C ALA A 44 -36.29 -22.11 14.97
N VAL A 45 -35.34 -22.60 14.18
CA VAL A 45 -33.96 -22.73 14.64
C VAL A 45 -33.49 -21.29 14.86
N VAL A 46 -33.64 -20.81 16.10
CA VAL A 46 -32.86 -19.68 16.58
C VAL A 46 -31.42 -20.17 16.57
N ALA A 47 -30.70 -19.87 15.49
CA ALA A 47 -29.25 -19.92 15.53
C ALA A 47 -28.84 -18.92 16.62
N ALA A 48 -28.53 -19.43 17.81
CA ALA A 48 -27.95 -18.63 18.86
C ALA A 48 -26.69 -17.99 18.27
N ALA A 49 -26.71 -16.67 18.09
CA ALA A 49 -25.50 -15.95 17.76
C ALA A 49 -24.44 -16.32 18.81
N PRO A 50 -23.18 -16.57 18.42
CA PRO A 50 -22.12 -16.75 19.39
C PRO A 50 -22.12 -15.50 20.27
N GLN A 51 -22.40 -15.68 21.56
CA GLN A 51 -22.45 -14.58 22.50
C GLN A 51 -21.05 -13.97 22.52
N ALA A 52 -20.95 -12.66 22.28
CA ALA A 52 -19.68 -11.97 22.45
C ALA A 52 -19.36 -11.95 23.95
N HIS A 53 -18.16 -12.40 24.30
CA HIS A 53 -17.70 -12.47 25.67
C HIS A 53 -16.70 -11.33 25.89
N ALA A 54 -17.13 -10.29 26.59
CA ALA A 54 -16.22 -9.28 27.09
C ALA A 54 -15.08 -9.92 27.87
N VAL A 55 -13.88 -9.38 27.74
CA VAL A 55 -12.73 -9.79 28.55
C VAL A 55 -13.05 -9.41 29.99
N ALA A 56 -13.49 -10.40 30.75
CA ALA A 56 -13.71 -10.25 32.17
C ALA A 56 -12.34 -10.11 32.84
N TRP A 57 -12.17 -9.07 33.66
CA TRP A 57 -10.85 -8.73 34.25
C TRP A 57 -10.28 -9.84 35.14
N ASP A 58 -11.13 -10.71 35.68
CA ASP A 58 -10.75 -11.95 36.39
C ASP A 58 -10.08 -13.01 35.49
N ARG A 59 -10.13 -12.82 34.17
CA ARG A 59 -9.44 -13.64 33.16
C ARG A 59 -8.28 -12.90 32.48
N VAL A 60 -7.91 -11.73 33.00
CA VAL A 60 -6.70 -11.01 32.60
C VAL A 60 -5.63 -11.27 33.64
N GLU A 61 -4.53 -11.84 33.20
CA GLU A 61 -3.33 -12.01 34.01
C GLU A 61 -2.30 -10.97 33.57
N LEU A 62 -1.93 -10.07 34.49
CA LEU A 62 -0.96 -9.02 34.24
C LEU A 62 0.35 -9.35 34.98
N VAL A 63 1.42 -9.55 34.22
CA VAL A 63 2.78 -9.72 34.70
C VAL A 63 3.61 -8.55 34.16
N ASP A 64 3.72 -7.47 34.94
CA ASP A 64 4.40 -6.23 34.53
C ASP A 64 5.77 -6.08 35.19
N ASP A 65 6.74 -6.93 34.83
CA ASP A 65 8.09 -6.89 35.40
C ASP A 65 8.86 -5.65 34.95
N ALA A 66 8.48 -5.05 33.82
CA ALA A 66 9.08 -3.82 33.32
C ALA A 66 8.53 -2.56 34.01
N GLY A 67 7.41 -2.65 34.74
CA GLY A 67 6.74 -1.53 35.41
C GLY A 67 6.27 -0.44 34.45
N VAL A 68 5.82 -0.82 33.24
CA VAL A 68 5.45 0.10 32.15
C VAL A 68 3.95 0.16 31.89
N ILE A 69 3.17 -0.69 32.54
CA ILE A 69 1.72 -0.79 32.34
C ILE A 69 1.00 0.00 33.43
N ASP A 70 0.03 0.83 33.04
CA ASP A 70 -0.96 1.39 33.97
C ASP A 70 -2.09 0.36 34.15
N PRO A 71 -2.20 -0.31 35.31
CA PRO A 71 -3.20 -1.36 35.51
C PRO A 71 -4.63 -0.82 35.54
N ALA A 72 -4.82 0.44 35.96
CA ALA A 72 -6.13 1.08 36.01
C ALA A 72 -6.61 1.43 34.60
N GLN A 73 -5.70 1.86 33.72
CA GLN A 73 -5.99 2.06 32.31
C GLN A 73 -6.24 0.73 31.59
N LEU A 74 -5.32 -0.23 31.73
CA LEU A 74 -5.44 -1.54 31.10
C LEU A 74 -6.78 -2.22 31.44
N ARG A 75 -7.20 -2.14 32.71
CA ARG A 75 -8.49 -2.69 33.15
C ARG A 75 -9.70 -2.04 32.50
N ARG A 76 -9.70 -0.72 32.38
CA ARG A 76 -10.82 -0.01 31.73
C ARG A 76 -10.91 -0.37 30.25
N ASP A 77 -9.76 -0.43 29.59
CA ASP A 77 -9.71 -0.51 28.14
C ASP A 77 -9.87 -1.95 27.64
N LEU A 78 -9.29 -2.95 28.34
CA LEU A 78 -9.52 -4.36 28.04
C LEU A 78 -10.96 -4.81 28.33
N ALA A 79 -11.63 -4.22 29.33
CA ALA A 79 -13.03 -4.53 29.62
C ALA A 79 -13.98 -4.19 28.44
N GLY A 80 -13.53 -3.33 27.51
CA GLY A 80 -14.26 -3.00 26.28
C GLY A 80 -13.95 -3.91 25.09
N ILE A 81 -13.07 -4.90 25.24
CA ILE A 81 -12.71 -5.87 24.21
C ILE A 81 -13.58 -7.12 24.39
N GLU A 82 -14.18 -7.61 23.31
CA GLU A 82 -15.01 -8.80 23.32
C GLU A 82 -14.45 -9.86 22.37
N PHE A 83 -14.20 -11.06 22.89
CA PHE A 83 -13.87 -12.22 22.09
C PHE A 83 -15.15 -12.97 21.73
N ARG A 84 -15.21 -13.56 20.53
CA ARG A 84 -16.36 -14.39 20.11
C ARG A 84 -16.52 -15.66 20.93
N GLU A 85 -15.42 -16.10 21.53
CA GLU A 85 -15.34 -17.25 22.43
C GLU A 85 -14.70 -16.82 23.75
N PRO A 86 -15.00 -17.49 24.87
CA PRO A 86 -14.34 -17.21 26.15
C PRO A 86 -12.80 -17.28 26.04
N THR A 87 -12.09 -16.16 26.15
CA THR A 87 -10.62 -16.09 26.03
C THR A 87 -9.99 -15.57 27.31
N ARG A 88 -8.91 -16.20 27.76
CA ARG A 88 -8.00 -15.71 28.80
C ARG A 88 -6.90 -14.87 28.14
N VAL A 89 -6.62 -13.70 28.70
CA VAL A 89 -5.58 -12.80 28.18
C VAL A 89 -4.46 -12.71 29.21
N ALA A 90 -3.24 -13.04 28.80
CA ALA A 90 -2.03 -12.81 29.58
C ALA A 90 -1.25 -11.64 28.98
N VAL A 91 -0.96 -10.63 29.79
CA VAL A 91 -0.13 -9.49 29.43
C VAL A 91 1.19 -9.63 30.18
N VAL A 92 2.28 -9.73 29.42
CA VAL A 92 3.62 -9.90 29.96
C VAL A 92 4.48 -8.74 29.51
N THR A 93 5.10 -8.02 30.44
CA THR A 93 6.18 -7.09 30.12
C THR A 93 7.44 -7.52 30.83
N GLU A 94 8.56 -7.51 30.13
CA GLU A 94 9.85 -7.87 30.70
C GLU A 94 10.95 -6.96 30.18
N ARG A 95 11.99 -6.75 30.98
CA ARG A 95 13.23 -6.11 30.52
C ARG A 95 14.27 -7.19 30.32
N GLY A 96 14.40 -7.64 29.08
CA GLY A 96 15.37 -8.66 28.70
C GLY A 96 16.81 -8.13 28.69
N PRO A 97 17.80 -9.02 28.49
CA PRO A 97 19.17 -8.61 28.19
C PRO A 97 19.18 -7.76 26.91
N ASP A 98 20.18 -6.89 26.77
CA ASP A 98 20.36 -6.06 25.57
C ASP A 98 20.53 -6.95 24.31
N LEU A 99 19.60 -6.83 23.38
CA LEU A 99 19.56 -7.55 22.11
C LEU A 99 19.99 -6.67 20.93
N SER A 100 20.42 -5.42 21.15
CA SER A 100 20.77 -4.46 20.09
C SER A 100 21.86 -4.97 19.14
N ALA A 101 22.73 -5.88 19.61
CA ALA A 101 23.76 -6.53 18.83
C ALA A 101 23.26 -7.72 17.97
N LEU A 102 22.00 -8.15 18.14
CA LEU A 102 21.38 -9.22 17.37
C LEU A 102 20.52 -8.64 16.24
N ASP A 103 20.52 -9.35 15.11
CA ASP A 103 19.52 -9.14 14.06
C ASP A 103 18.10 -9.40 14.57
N ASP A 104 17.10 -8.92 13.81
CA ASP A 104 15.70 -8.92 14.24
C ASP A 104 15.14 -10.33 14.44
N ASP A 105 15.58 -11.30 13.65
CA ASP A 105 15.15 -12.69 13.75
C ASP A 105 15.71 -13.35 15.02
N ARG A 106 17.00 -13.17 15.29
CA ARG A 106 17.65 -13.72 16.50
C ARG A 106 17.17 -13.01 17.76
N ALA A 107 16.89 -11.72 17.69
CA ALA A 107 16.27 -10.98 18.79
C ALA A 107 14.85 -11.50 19.07
N SER A 108 14.06 -11.74 18.03
CA SER A 108 12.70 -12.31 18.13
C SER A 108 12.73 -13.74 18.67
N GLN A 109 13.69 -14.57 18.24
CA GLN A 109 13.86 -15.93 18.78
C GLN A 109 14.29 -15.92 20.25
N ALA A 110 15.23 -15.06 20.63
CA ALA A 110 15.65 -14.89 22.02
C ALA A 110 14.48 -14.44 22.90
N PHE A 111 13.67 -13.50 22.41
CA PHE A 111 12.43 -13.05 23.07
C PHE A 111 11.42 -14.20 23.23
N ASN A 112 11.13 -14.95 22.17
CA ASN A 112 10.21 -16.09 22.20
C ASN A 112 10.66 -17.17 23.19
N GLY A 113 11.97 -17.44 23.23
CA GLY A 113 12.57 -18.39 24.16
C GLY A 113 12.30 -18.01 25.63
N ARG A 114 12.46 -16.73 25.97
CA ARG A 114 12.21 -16.25 27.34
C ARG A 114 10.75 -16.30 27.74
N VAL A 115 9.83 -15.93 26.84
CA VAL A 115 8.39 -16.04 27.11
C VAL A 115 8.00 -17.50 27.37
N LEU A 116 8.54 -18.44 26.59
CA LEU A 116 8.33 -19.88 26.77
C LEU A 116 8.97 -20.42 28.06
N GLU A 117 10.20 -20.00 28.37
CA GLU A 117 10.90 -20.39 29.60
C GLU A 117 10.14 -19.93 30.84
N ARG A 118 9.64 -18.69 30.83
CA ARG A 118 8.78 -18.17 31.90
C ARG A 118 7.49 -18.97 32.03
N ALA A 119 6.83 -19.26 30.91
CA ALA A 119 5.61 -20.08 30.94
C ALA A 119 5.90 -21.46 31.57
N ARG A 120 7.06 -22.07 31.32
CA ARG A 120 7.43 -23.34 31.96
C ARG A 120 7.73 -23.21 33.46
N ALA A 121 8.35 -22.11 33.87
CA ALA A 121 8.82 -21.92 35.24
C ALA A 121 7.71 -21.42 36.19
N GLU A 122 6.87 -20.50 35.72
CA GLU A 122 5.99 -19.69 36.58
C GLU A 122 4.51 -19.87 36.23
N HIS A 123 4.19 -20.09 34.95
CA HIS A 123 2.81 -20.22 34.46
C HIS A 123 2.60 -21.51 33.65
N PRO A 124 2.80 -22.70 34.26
CA PRO A 124 2.64 -23.97 33.54
C PRO A 124 1.20 -24.16 33.01
N ASP A 125 0.23 -23.43 33.56
CA ASP A 125 -1.15 -23.35 33.10
C ASP A 125 -1.34 -22.58 31.79
N TRP A 126 -0.31 -21.88 31.28
CA TRP A 126 -0.30 -21.28 29.94
C TRP A 126 0.08 -22.26 28.84
N LEU A 127 0.50 -23.47 29.21
CA LEU A 127 0.91 -24.51 28.28
C LEU A 127 -0.17 -25.59 28.19
N SER A 128 -0.23 -26.28 27.06
CA SER A 128 -1.03 -27.49 26.89
C SER A 128 -0.60 -28.57 27.89
N ALA A 129 -1.45 -29.57 28.14
CA ALA A 129 -1.17 -30.64 29.10
C ALA A 129 0.12 -31.45 28.81
N ASP A 130 0.56 -31.48 27.55
CA ASP A 130 1.82 -32.10 27.10
C ASP A 130 3.02 -31.12 27.07
N GLY A 131 2.79 -29.85 27.41
CA GLY A 131 3.79 -28.79 27.44
C GLY A 131 4.39 -28.44 26.08
N GLN A 132 3.79 -28.92 24.98
CA GLN A 132 4.32 -28.71 23.62
C GLN A 132 3.66 -27.55 22.88
N LYS A 133 2.58 -26.96 23.41
CA LYS A 133 1.84 -25.86 22.80
C LYS A 133 1.36 -24.85 23.84
N TRP A 134 0.88 -23.70 23.40
CA TRP A 134 0.14 -22.77 24.24
C TRP A 134 -1.24 -23.36 24.58
N ALA A 135 -1.73 -23.10 25.78
CA ALA A 135 -3.01 -23.61 26.24
C ALA A 135 -4.16 -23.10 25.36
N ASP A 136 -5.11 -23.99 25.10
CA ASP A 136 -6.40 -23.60 24.49
C ASP A 136 -7.06 -22.53 25.37
N GLY A 137 -7.77 -21.59 24.75
CA GLY A 137 -8.36 -20.48 25.50
C GLY A 137 -7.48 -19.24 25.61
N LEU A 138 -6.19 -19.31 25.29
CA LEU A 138 -5.20 -18.31 25.71
C LEU A 138 -4.75 -17.38 24.58
N VAL A 139 -4.61 -16.11 24.92
CA VAL A 139 -3.85 -15.11 24.14
C VAL A 139 -2.83 -14.46 25.05
N ILE A 140 -1.55 -14.52 24.68
CA ILE A 140 -0.45 -13.88 25.39
C ILE A 140 0.04 -12.69 24.55
N VAL A 141 0.07 -11.49 25.14
CA VAL A 141 0.73 -10.31 24.57
C VAL A 141 1.95 -10.01 25.41
N ALA A 142 3.14 -10.21 24.83
CA ALA A 142 4.41 -10.01 25.49
C ALA A 142 5.13 -8.78 24.92
N LEU A 143 5.73 -7.94 25.77
CA LEU A 143 6.42 -6.71 25.38
C LEU A 143 7.77 -6.57 26.11
N ASP A 144 8.83 -6.28 25.34
CA ASP A 144 10.12 -5.83 25.84
C ASP A 144 10.34 -4.37 25.40
N PRO A 145 10.10 -3.38 26.29
CA PRO A 145 10.17 -1.97 25.93
C PRO A 145 11.61 -1.52 25.66
N ASP A 146 12.62 -2.14 26.28
CA ASP A 146 14.03 -1.76 26.16
C ASP A 146 14.60 -2.25 24.81
N ASN A 147 14.26 -3.48 24.43
CA ASN A 147 14.65 -4.05 23.13
C ASN A 147 13.69 -3.68 21.99
N ARG A 148 12.59 -3.00 22.32
CA ARG A 148 11.50 -2.63 21.40
C ARG A 148 10.95 -3.82 20.61
N VAL A 149 10.73 -4.94 21.32
CA VAL A 149 10.18 -6.18 20.75
C VAL A 149 8.79 -6.41 21.32
N ILE A 150 7.86 -6.82 20.48
CA ILE A 150 6.52 -7.26 20.89
C ILE A 150 6.21 -8.62 20.28
N GLY A 151 5.54 -9.49 21.04
CA GLY A 151 5.11 -10.81 20.59
C GLY A 151 3.68 -11.13 21.00
N VAL A 152 3.02 -11.92 20.14
CA VAL A 152 1.66 -12.40 20.33
C VAL A 152 1.66 -13.90 20.18
N TYR A 153 1.11 -14.61 21.17
CA TYR A 153 1.03 -16.07 21.18
C TYR A 153 -0.39 -16.51 21.47
N VAL A 154 -0.85 -17.57 20.80
CA VAL A 154 -2.24 -18.01 20.88
C VAL A 154 -2.32 -19.53 21.05
N GLY A 155 -3.35 -19.99 21.78
CA GLY A 155 -3.73 -21.41 21.82
C GLY A 155 -4.11 -21.94 20.43
N GLU A 156 -4.01 -23.26 20.23
CA GLU A 156 -4.26 -23.89 18.93
C GLU A 156 -5.69 -23.75 18.44
N ASP A 157 -6.65 -23.80 19.35
CA ASP A 157 -8.06 -23.58 19.06
C ASP A 157 -8.37 -22.15 18.57
N ARG A 158 -7.39 -21.25 18.65
CA ARG A 158 -7.45 -19.85 18.20
C ARG A 158 -6.37 -19.53 17.17
N MET A 159 -5.78 -20.54 16.54
CA MET A 159 -4.66 -20.36 15.63
C MET A 159 -5.01 -19.40 14.49
N LEU A 160 -4.22 -18.34 14.39
CA LEU A 160 -4.25 -17.37 13.32
C LEU A 160 -3.19 -17.74 12.27
N SER A 161 -3.41 -17.39 11.00
CA SER A 161 -2.36 -17.53 9.99
C SER A 161 -1.17 -16.61 10.32
N THR A 162 0.01 -16.90 9.75
CA THR A 162 1.21 -16.07 9.97
C THR A 162 0.98 -14.61 9.59
N ASP A 163 0.24 -14.34 8.51
CA ASP A 163 -0.13 -12.99 8.09
C ASP A 163 -1.08 -12.30 9.08
N GLN A 164 -2.04 -13.04 9.65
CA GLN A 164 -2.94 -12.52 10.66
C GLN A 164 -2.22 -12.22 11.97
N LEU A 165 -1.30 -13.09 12.41
CA LEU A 165 -0.47 -12.83 13.59
C LEU A 165 0.42 -11.59 13.40
N ARG A 166 0.96 -11.40 12.19
CA ARG A 166 1.70 -10.20 11.83
C ARG A 166 0.82 -8.95 11.86
N GLU A 167 -0.39 -9.01 11.32
CA GLU A 167 -1.38 -7.92 11.35
C GLU A 167 -1.76 -7.53 12.80
N VAL A 168 -2.01 -8.53 13.66
CA VAL A 168 -2.31 -8.31 15.09
C VAL A 168 -1.16 -7.61 15.80
N ARG A 169 0.08 -8.05 15.55
CA ARG A 169 1.28 -7.46 16.15
C ARG A 169 1.50 -6.02 15.67
N GLU A 170 1.37 -5.77 14.37
CA GLU A 170 1.58 -4.45 13.77
C GLU A 170 0.54 -3.42 14.23
N ALA A 171 -0.63 -3.85 14.70
CA ALA A 171 -1.70 -2.97 15.20
C ALA A 171 -1.21 -2.05 16.33
N GLY A 172 -0.33 -2.53 17.21
CA GLY A 172 0.20 -1.75 18.33
C GLY A 172 1.48 -0.96 18.02
N HIS A 173 2.08 -1.09 16.82
CA HIS A 173 3.40 -0.51 16.53
C HIS A 173 3.41 1.03 16.62
N GLU A 174 2.31 1.70 16.29
CA GLU A 174 2.22 3.16 16.41
C GLU A 174 2.26 3.61 17.87
N ALA A 175 1.47 2.98 18.75
CA ALA A 175 1.51 3.24 20.19
C ALA A 175 2.88 2.87 20.79
N ALA A 176 3.47 1.75 20.34
CA ALA A 176 4.75 1.27 20.83
C ALA A 176 5.89 2.23 20.48
N ARG A 177 5.92 2.77 19.25
CA ARG A 177 6.88 3.81 18.83
C ARG A 177 6.74 5.10 19.62
N ALA A 178 5.52 5.43 20.05
CA ALA A 178 5.23 6.57 20.89
C ALA A 178 5.47 6.31 22.39
N ALA A 179 6.02 5.14 22.76
CA ALA A 179 6.21 4.68 24.14
C ALA A 179 4.91 4.64 24.97
N ARG A 180 3.75 4.47 24.31
CA ARG A 180 2.45 4.28 24.95
C ARG A 180 2.20 2.79 25.16
N TRP A 181 2.89 2.20 26.14
CA TRP A 181 2.95 0.74 26.34
C TRP A 181 1.60 0.10 26.70
N THR A 182 0.81 0.77 27.53
CA THR A 182 -0.54 0.27 27.90
C THR A 182 -1.46 0.26 26.68
N ASP A 183 -1.44 1.33 25.87
CA ASP A 183 -2.21 1.41 24.63
C ASP A 183 -1.77 0.35 23.61
N THR A 184 -0.46 0.07 23.54
CA THR A 184 0.11 -0.97 22.67
C THR A 184 -0.49 -2.34 22.98
N VAL A 185 -0.56 -2.71 24.26
CA VAL A 185 -1.15 -3.99 24.68
C VAL A 185 -2.64 -4.04 24.33
N VAL A 186 -3.39 -2.98 24.61
CA VAL A 186 -4.82 -2.89 24.31
C VAL A 186 -5.10 -3.01 22.80
N GLU A 187 -4.35 -2.31 21.97
CA GLU A 187 -4.49 -2.33 20.51
C GLU A 187 -4.22 -3.72 19.93
N VAL A 188 -3.16 -4.39 20.40
CA VAL A 188 -2.80 -5.75 19.98
C VAL A 188 -3.82 -6.78 20.45
N THR A 189 -4.26 -6.72 21.72
CA THR A 189 -5.32 -7.62 22.22
C THR A 189 -6.65 -7.41 21.47
N GLY A 190 -6.97 -6.17 21.10
CA GLY A 190 -8.16 -5.85 20.32
C GLY A 190 -8.11 -6.46 18.92
N ALA A 191 -6.97 -6.34 18.24
CA ALA A 191 -6.77 -6.94 16.92
C ALA A 191 -6.85 -8.48 16.96
N ALA A 192 -6.30 -9.11 18.00
CA ALA A 192 -6.42 -10.55 18.22
C ALA A 192 -7.89 -10.98 18.35
N ALA A 193 -8.68 -10.23 19.14
CA ALA A 193 -10.10 -10.51 19.36
C ALA A 193 -10.96 -10.42 18.08
N GLU A 194 -10.60 -9.57 17.12
CA GLU A 194 -11.32 -9.43 15.85
C GLU A 194 -11.10 -10.59 14.86
N LEU A 195 -9.96 -11.26 14.97
CA LEU A 195 -9.53 -12.32 14.05
C LEU A 195 -9.79 -13.71 14.61
N ILE A 196 -9.65 -13.89 15.92
CA ILE A 196 -9.92 -15.16 16.61
C ILE A 196 -11.42 -15.49 16.54
N GLY A 197 -11.75 -16.69 16.03
CA GLY A 197 -13.13 -17.17 15.90
C GLY A 197 -13.89 -16.67 14.66
N ARG A 198 -13.19 -16.41 13.54
CA ARG A 198 -13.82 -16.21 12.22
C ARG A 198 -14.05 -17.55 11.52
N PRO A 199 -15.32 -17.97 11.31
CA PRO A 199 -15.60 -19.17 10.53
C PRO A 199 -15.27 -18.97 9.05
N TRP A 200 -14.69 -20.00 8.42
CA TRP A 200 -14.30 -20.07 7.00
C TRP A 200 -15.44 -19.85 5.98
N TRP A 201 -16.69 -19.72 6.45
CA TRP A 201 -17.87 -19.35 5.66
C TRP A 201 -18.07 -17.82 5.52
N GLN A 202 -17.20 -16.99 6.12
CA GLN A 202 -17.21 -15.52 6.01
C GLN A 202 -16.19 -15.00 4.97
N ALA A 203 -16.00 -15.74 3.87
CA ALA A 203 -15.30 -15.25 2.70
C ALA A 203 -16.10 -14.10 2.04
N PRO A 204 -15.45 -13.04 1.52
CA PRO A 204 -16.11 -11.79 1.11
C PRO A 204 -17.00 -11.85 -0.13
N GLU A 205 -17.11 -13.00 -0.80
CA GLU A 205 -17.72 -13.08 -2.13
C GLU A 205 -19.26 -13.20 -2.14
N LEU A 206 -19.92 -13.39 -0.99
CA LEU A 206 -21.34 -13.80 -0.96
C LEU A 206 -22.36 -12.86 -0.24
N TRP A 207 -22.02 -11.64 0.20
CA TRP A 207 -22.92 -10.81 1.04
C TRP A 207 -23.42 -9.47 0.44
N PHE A 208 -23.86 -9.44 -0.82
CA PHE A 208 -24.59 -8.27 -1.36
C PHE A 208 -26.05 -8.14 -0.88
N GLY A 209 -26.53 -8.92 0.09
CA GLY A 209 -27.91 -8.85 0.56
C GLY A 209 -28.02 -8.79 2.09
N ALA A 210 -28.87 -7.90 2.59
CA ALA A 210 -29.28 -7.75 4.00
C ALA A 210 -28.29 -7.06 4.95
N GLY A 211 -28.42 -5.73 5.04
CA GLY A 211 -27.72 -4.92 6.03
C GLY A 211 -28.25 -5.11 7.45
N ILE A 212 -27.33 -5.20 8.41
CA ILE A 212 -27.54 -4.87 9.83
C ILE A 212 -26.26 -4.19 10.33
N VAL A 213 -26.44 -3.01 10.92
CA VAL A 213 -25.42 -2.24 11.67
C VAL A 213 -25.44 -2.74 13.10
N GLY A 214 -24.29 -3.16 13.64
CA GLY A 214 -24.12 -3.53 15.05
C GLY A 214 -22.81 -2.94 15.57
N VAL A 215 -22.92 -2.05 16.54
CA VAL A 215 -21.86 -1.25 17.15
C VAL A 215 -21.27 -1.99 18.35
N ALA A 216 -19.99 -2.34 18.30
CA ALA A 216 -19.14 -2.64 19.46
C ALA A 216 -17.66 -2.45 19.09
N GLY A 217 -16.90 -1.69 19.90
CA GLY A 217 -15.44 -1.51 19.81
C GLY A 217 -14.95 -0.17 19.23
N GLY A 218 -14.92 0.89 20.03
CA GLY A 218 -14.53 2.24 19.58
C GLY A 218 -13.10 2.38 19.02
N GLY A 219 -12.14 1.60 19.51
CA GLY A 219 -10.73 1.64 19.08
C GLY A 219 -10.47 0.95 17.74
N ALA A 220 -10.90 -0.30 17.58
CA ALA A 220 -10.78 -1.01 16.32
C ALA A 220 -11.74 -0.46 15.25
N ALA A 221 -12.94 0.02 15.64
CA ALA A 221 -13.77 0.82 14.75
C ALA A 221 -13.06 2.11 14.34
N ALA A 222 -12.32 2.79 15.22
CA ALA A 222 -11.54 3.97 14.85
C ALA A 222 -10.40 3.63 13.87
N ALA A 223 -9.69 2.53 14.06
CA ALA A 223 -8.64 2.05 13.14
C ALA A 223 -9.22 1.64 11.77
N VAL A 224 -10.33 0.89 11.75
CA VAL A 224 -11.04 0.52 10.50
C VAL A 224 -11.64 1.76 9.83
N LEU A 225 -12.18 2.71 10.59
CA LEU A 225 -12.67 3.98 10.05
C LEU A 225 -11.52 4.85 9.53
N ALA A 226 -10.36 4.86 10.20
CA ALA A 226 -9.17 5.56 9.77
C ALA A 226 -8.58 4.95 8.50
N SER A 227 -8.47 3.62 8.42
CA SER A 227 -7.99 2.91 7.23
C SER A 227 -8.97 3.07 6.06
N ARG A 228 -10.28 2.97 6.31
CA ARG A 228 -11.32 3.29 5.32
C ARG A 228 -11.24 4.74 4.87
N ARG A 229 -11.02 5.68 5.78
CA ARG A 229 -10.87 7.11 5.47
C ARG A 229 -9.62 7.35 4.64
N ARG A 230 -8.50 6.69 4.95
CA ARG A 230 -7.26 6.77 4.17
C ARG A 230 -7.45 6.20 2.76
N ARG A 231 -8.10 5.03 2.63
CA ARG A 231 -8.43 4.43 1.33
C ARG A 231 -9.36 5.32 0.52
N ARG A 232 -10.42 5.86 1.13
CA ARG A 232 -11.33 6.83 0.48
C ARG A 232 -10.60 8.06 -0.03
N ARG A 233 -9.72 8.65 0.80
CA ARG A 233 -8.89 9.80 0.40
C ARG A 233 -8.02 9.45 -0.80
N ARG A 234 -7.29 8.33 -0.74
CA ARG A 234 -6.47 7.87 -1.87
C ARG A 234 -7.29 7.68 -3.15
N THR A 235 -8.45 7.04 -3.06
CA THR A 235 -9.34 6.88 -4.23
C THR A 235 -9.87 8.23 -4.72
N ALA A 236 -10.24 9.13 -3.83
CA ALA A 236 -10.67 10.48 -4.21
C ALA A 236 -9.54 11.29 -4.86
N ASP A 237 -8.31 11.16 -4.37
CA ASP A 237 -7.11 11.80 -4.96
C ASP A 237 -6.86 11.27 -6.38
N LEU A 238 -6.99 9.96 -6.59
CA LEU A 238 -6.89 9.35 -7.92
C LEU A 238 -7.97 9.85 -8.89
N LEU A 239 -9.22 9.97 -8.42
CA LEU A 239 -10.31 10.52 -9.24
C LEU A 239 -10.10 12.00 -9.55
N ALA A 240 -9.62 12.80 -8.58
CA ALA A 240 -9.30 14.21 -8.80
C ALA A 240 -8.17 14.40 -9.81
N GLU A 241 -7.15 13.53 -9.76
CA GLU A 241 -6.07 13.53 -10.74
C GLU A 241 -6.57 13.11 -12.13
N ALA A 242 -7.35 12.03 -12.23
CA ALA A 242 -7.99 11.61 -13.48
C ALA A 242 -8.82 12.73 -14.09
N ARG A 243 -9.64 13.41 -13.27
CA ARG A 243 -10.45 14.55 -13.70
C ARG A 243 -9.58 15.67 -14.27
N THR A 244 -8.47 15.99 -13.62
CA THR A 244 -7.57 17.05 -14.06
C THR A 244 -7.05 16.76 -15.48
N HIS A 245 -6.53 15.55 -15.70
CA HIS A 245 -6.04 15.15 -17.02
C HIS A 245 -7.15 15.06 -18.07
N LEU A 246 -8.29 14.44 -17.75
CA LEU A 246 -9.41 14.33 -18.71
C LEU A 246 -10.05 15.69 -19.04
N THR A 247 -10.09 16.61 -18.09
CA THR A 247 -10.57 17.98 -18.35
C THR A 247 -9.62 18.69 -19.32
N SER A 248 -8.30 18.56 -19.14
CA SER A 248 -7.31 19.11 -20.07
C SER A 248 -7.53 18.55 -21.49
N VAL A 249 -7.52 17.22 -21.60
CA VAL A 249 -7.70 16.49 -22.87
C VAL A 249 -9.01 16.85 -23.57
N THR A 250 -10.12 16.96 -22.83
CA THR A 250 -11.43 17.24 -23.43
C THR A 250 -11.59 18.70 -23.85
N LEU A 251 -10.98 19.65 -23.14
CA LEU A 251 -10.96 21.06 -23.53
C LEU A 251 -10.08 21.31 -24.77
N GLU A 252 -8.98 20.57 -24.90
CA GLU A 252 -8.00 20.73 -25.98
C GLU A 252 -8.25 19.80 -27.17
N MET A 253 -9.16 18.82 -27.04
CA MET A 253 -9.50 17.79 -28.03
C MET A 253 -9.54 18.26 -29.49
N ASP A 254 -10.29 19.34 -29.77
CA ASP A 254 -10.44 19.82 -31.14
C ASP A 254 -9.14 20.43 -31.68
N ALA A 255 -8.36 21.11 -30.82
CA ALA A 255 -7.03 21.60 -31.17
C ALA A 255 -6.05 20.45 -31.40
N THR A 256 -6.12 19.39 -30.58
CA THR A 256 -5.32 18.17 -30.73
C THR A 256 -5.61 17.46 -32.05
N GLU A 257 -6.88 17.34 -32.45
CA GLU A 257 -7.22 16.71 -33.72
C GLU A 257 -6.78 17.53 -34.93
N VAL A 258 -6.86 18.87 -34.84
CA VAL A 258 -6.28 19.74 -35.86
C VAL A 258 -4.77 19.53 -35.94
N ASN A 259 -4.07 19.53 -34.80
CA ASN A 259 -2.63 19.23 -34.75
C ASN A 259 -2.31 17.86 -35.36
N ALA A 260 -3.06 16.82 -35.02
CA ALA A 260 -2.88 15.48 -35.56
C ALA A 260 -3.02 15.45 -37.09
N SER A 261 -3.99 16.21 -37.64
CA SER A 261 -4.20 16.30 -39.09
C SER A 261 -3.06 16.99 -39.85
N THR A 262 -2.17 17.70 -39.15
CA THR A 262 -1.04 18.43 -39.73
C THR A 262 0.32 17.80 -39.42
N VAL A 263 0.37 16.73 -38.60
CA VAL A 263 1.62 16.00 -38.35
C VAL A 263 2.08 15.30 -39.64
N PRO A 264 3.31 15.53 -40.12
CA PRO A 264 3.85 14.80 -41.26
C PRO A 264 4.02 13.31 -40.94
N GLU A 265 3.46 12.43 -41.76
CA GLU A 265 3.57 10.96 -41.59
C GLU A 265 4.84 10.36 -42.24
N ASP A 266 5.68 11.20 -42.83
CA ASP A 266 6.91 10.81 -43.53
C ASP A 266 7.96 10.17 -42.60
N SER A 267 7.82 10.41 -41.28
CA SER A 267 8.66 9.81 -40.23
C SER A 267 8.00 8.56 -39.66
N PRO A 268 8.74 7.43 -39.51
CA PRO A 268 8.22 6.22 -38.86
C PRO A 268 7.71 6.47 -37.42
N HIS A 269 8.37 7.37 -36.68
CA HIS A 269 7.98 7.72 -35.32
C HIS A 269 6.66 8.51 -35.29
N ALA A 270 6.49 9.45 -36.23
CA ALA A 270 5.25 10.21 -36.36
C ALA A 270 4.08 9.31 -36.80
N ALA A 271 4.31 8.41 -37.76
CA ALA A 271 3.31 7.44 -38.19
C ALA A 271 2.86 6.51 -37.04
N ALA A 272 3.82 6.02 -36.23
CA ALA A 272 3.51 5.21 -35.04
C ALA A 272 2.76 6.00 -33.96
N LEU A 273 3.06 7.28 -33.77
CA LEU A 273 2.32 8.16 -32.88
C LEU A 273 0.87 8.34 -33.36
N MET A 274 0.68 8.60 -34.67
CA MET A 274 -0.65 8.78 -35.25
C MET A 274 -1.48 7.48 -35.21
N GLU A 275 -0.84 6.31 -35.35
CA GLU A 275 -1.52 5.02 -35.14
C GLU A 275 -2.14 4.91 -33.75
N ARG A 276 -1.40 5.29 -32.71
CA ARG A 276 -1.91 5.34 -31.33
C ARG A 276 -3.03 6.37 -31.16
N PHE A 277 -2.93 7.50 -31.86
CA PHE A 277 -3.93 8.57 -31.81
C PHE A 277 -5.28 8.19 -32.45
N ARG A 278 -5.34 7.21 -33.36
CA ARG A 278 -6.60 6.84 -34.06
C ARG A 278 -7.78 6.51 -33.13
N GLY A 279 -7.49 6.00 -31.92
CA GLY A 279 -8.50 5.66 -30.91
C GLY A 279 -8.76 6.75 -29.86
N PHE A 280 -8.03 7.86 -29.91
CA PHE A 280 -7.90 8.84 -28.83
C PHE A 280 -9.25 9.40 -28.36
N ARG A 281 -10.04 9.99 -29.26
CA ARG A 281 -11.35 10.59 -28.92
C ARG A 281 -12.27 9.60 -28.22
N ARG A 282 -12.37 8.37 -28.75
CA ARG A 282 -13.20 7.32 -28.15
C ARG A 282 -12.71 6.94 -26.75
N GLN A 283 -11.40 6.72 -26.60
CA GLN A 283 -10.80 6.37 -25.31
C GLN A 283 -10.98 7.48 -24.27
N ALA A 284 -10.87 8.76 -24.66
CA ALA A 284 -11.14 9.89 -23.78
C ALA A 284 -12.60 9.93 -23.34
N LEU A 285 -13.55 9.75 -24.25
CA LEU A 285 -14.98 9.69 -23.91
C LEU A 285 -15.31 8.49 -23.01
N ASP A 286 -14.74 7.32 -23.28
CA ASP A 286 -14.93 6.13 -22.45
C ASP A 286 -14.34 6.33 -21.04
N ALA A 287 -13.16 6.96 -20.93
CA ALA A 287 -12.53 7.28 -19.66
C ALA A 287 -13.32 8.36 -18.88
N SER A 288 -13.84 9.38 -19.56
CA SER A 288 -14.73 10.39 -18.95
C SER A 288 -16.02 9.75 -18.45
N ALA A 289 -16.65 8.88 -19.24
CA ALA A 289 -17.87 8.18 -18.81
C ALA A 289 -17.63 7.27 -17.59
N GLU A 290 -16.47 6.60 -17.53
CA GLU A 290 -16.11 5.79 -16.37
C GLU A 290 -15.77 6.65 -15.15
N LEU A 291 -15.07 7.78 -15.34
CA LEU A 291 -14.84 8.76 -14.28
C LEU A 291 -16.17 9.27 -13.71
N ASP A 292 -17.12 9.68 -14.56
CA ASP A 292 -18.44 10.15 -14.14
C ASP A 292 -19.20 9.09 -13.34
N ARG A 293 -19.12 7.82 -13.76
CA ARG A 293 -19.71 6.69 -13.01
C ARG A 293 -19.07 6.53 -11.64
N LEU A 294 -17.75 6.60 -11.55
CA LEU A 294 -17.02 6.47 -10.28
C LEU A 294 -17.27 7.66 -9.35
N GLU A 295 -17.40 8.86 -9.89
CA GLU A 295 -17.73 10.09 -9.13
C GLU A 295 -19.19 10.11 -8.65
N ALA A 296 -20.10 9.47 -9.38
CA ALA A 296 -21.48 9.28 -8.96
C ALA A 296 -21.63 8.26 -7.81
N LEU A 297 -20.58 7.48 -7.50
CA LEU A 297 -20.61 6.55 -6.37
C LEU A 297 -20.68 7.32 -5.05
N PRO A 298 -21.44 6.82 -4.05
CA PRO A 298 -21.44 7.43 -2.74
C PRO A 298 -20.02 7.48 -2.16
N GLU A 299 -19.56 8.64 -1.68
CA GLU A 299 -18.20 8.81 -1.11
C GLU A 299 -17.85 7.73 -0.06
N ARG A 300 -18.88 7.25 0.66
CA ARG A 300 -18.76 6.17 1.63
C ARG A 300 -18.32 4.82 1.07
N SER A 301 -18.52 4.51 -0.21
CA SER A 301 -18.09 3.25 -0.84
C SER A 301 -16.65 3.29 -1.36
N LEU A 302 -16.03 4.46 -1.54
CA LEU A 302 -14.69 4.61 -2.14
C LEU A 302 -13.54 3.91 -1.39
N HIS A 303 -13.78 3.40 -0.17
CA HIS A 303 -12.78 2.57 0.55
C HIS A 303 -12.58 1.18 -0.06
N ARG A 304 -13.50 0.73 -0.92
CA ARG A 304 -13.47 -0.61 -1.51
C ARG A 304 -12.36 -0.74 -2.53
N THR A 305 -11.67 -1.88 -2.50
CA THR A 305 -10.56 -2.18 -3.43
C THR A 305 -11.00 -2.16 -4.89
N GLU A 306 -12.24 -2.58 -5.19
CA GLU A 306 -12.80 -2.56 -6.55
C GLU A 306 -12.79 -1.14 -7.14
N HIS A 307 -13.26 -0.14 -6.38
CA HIS A 307 -13.33 1.25 -6.82
C HIS A 307 -11.95 1.90 -6.82
N ALA A 308 -11.07 1.52 -5.88
CA ALA A 308 -9.70 1.99 -5.88
C ALA A 308 -8.97 1.53 -7.15
N ARG A 309 -9.10 0.26 -7.55
CA ARG A 309 -8.53 -0.25 -8.80
C ARG A 309 -9.14 0.42 -10.03
N ALA A 310 -10.46 0.55 -10.09
CA ALA A 310 -11.12 1.25 -11.20
C ALA A 310 -10.68 2.72 -11.30
N ALA A 311 -10.52 3.42 -10.17
CA ALA A 311 -9.99 4.78 -10.15
C ALA A 311 -8.52 4.83 -10.58
N GLU A 312 -7.70 3.87 -10.15
CA GLU A 312 -6.31 3.73 -10.61
C GLU A 312 -6.25 3.54 -12.13
N ASP A 313 -7.08 2.65 -12.70
CA ASP A 313 -7.17 2.37 -14.14
C ASP A 313 -7.61 3.60 -14.94
N VAL A 314 -8.67 4.30 -14.51
CA VAL A 314 -9.14 5.52 -15.17
C VAL A 314 -8.09 6.62 -15.10
N ARG A 315 -7.42 6.78 -13.96
CA ARG A 315 -6.32 7.74 -13.78
C ARG A 315 -5.12 7.41 -14.67
N ASP A 316 -4.77 6.14 -14.86
CA ASP A 316 -3.68 5.76 -15.76
C ASP A 316 -4.04 6.01 -17.23
N ARG A 317 -5.26 5.66 -17.65
CA ARG A 317 -5.77 5.98 -18.99
C ARG A 317 -5.81 7.49 -19.24
N ALA A 318 -6.30 8.27 -18.27
CA ALA A 318 -6.34 9.73 -18.35
C ALA A 318 -4.94 10.33 -18.55
N ARG A 319 -3.95 9.85 -17.79
CA ARG A 319 -2.54 10.27 -17.94
C ARG A 319 -1.95 9.83 -19.28
N GLU A 320 -2.29 8.65 -19.79
CA GLU A 320 -1.83 8.19 -21.10
C GLU A 320 -2.40 9.06 -22.23
N LEU A 321 -3.68 9.41 -22.17
CA LEU A 321 -4.32 10.32 -23.11
C LEU A 321 -3.67 11.71 -23.07
N ASP A 322 -3.51 12.31 -21.90
CA ASP A 322 -2.85 13.60 -21.70
C ASP A 322 -1.43 13.62 -22.30
N ARG A 323 -0.66 12.55 -22.10
CA ARG A 323 0.66 12.42 -22.71
C ARG A 323 0.60 12.30 -24.23
N LEU A 324 -0.36 11.54 -24.76
CA LEU A 324 -0.51 11.36 -26.20
C LEU A 324 -0.90 12.69 -26.88
N ASP A 325 -1.80 13.45 -26.26
CA ASP A 325 -2.18 14.81 -26.66
C ASP A 325 -0.96 15.75 -26.71
N ASP A 326 -0.22 15.83 -25.60
CA ASP A 326 1.03 16.61 -25.51
C ASP A 326 2.05 16.19 -26.58
N ALA A 327 2.15 14.89 -26.88
CA ALA A 327 3.07 14.38 -27.89
C ALA A 327 2.63 14.72 -29.31
N VAL A 328 1.33 14.74 -29.59
CA VAL A 328 0.76 15.20 -30.88
C VAL A 328 1.04 16.68 -31.07
N ALA A 329 0.84 17.50 -30.04
CA ALA A 329 1.15 18.93 -30.08
C ALA A 329 2.65 19.19 -30.28
N ALA A 330 3.51 18.45 -29.57
CA ALA A 330 4.97 18.52 -29.73
C ALA A 330 5.41 18.05 -31.13
N ALA A 331 4.83 16.98 -31.65
CA ALA A 331 5.07 16.50 -33.01
C ALA A 331 4.69 17.54 -34.06
N ASN A 332 3.49 18.12 -33.95
CA ASN A 332 3.06 19.17 -34.86
C ASN A 332 4.01 20.37 -34.82
N THR A 333 4.40 20.81 -33.62
CA THR A 333 5.31 21.95 -33.46
C THR A 333 6.71 21.67 -34.01
N PHE A 334 7.28 20.52 -33.65
CA PHE A 334 8.66 20.18 -33.99
C PHE A 334 8.82 19.79 -35.46
N LEU A 335 7.98 18.89 -35.96
CA LEU A 335 8.12 18.34 -37.32
C LEU A 335 7.80 19.38 -38.40
N ASN A 336 6.84 20.28 -38.14
CA ASN A 336 6.55 21.41 -39.03
C ASN A 336 7.40 22.66 -38.76
N ARG A 337 8.33 22.61 -37.80
CA ARG A 337 9.15 23.75 -37.35
C ARG A 337 8.33 25.02 -37.05
N HIS A 338 7.17 24.87 -36.41
CA HIS A 338 6.38 26.01 -35.97
C HIS A 338 7.11 26.85 -34.91
N PRO A 339 6.70 28.11 -34.67
CA PRO A 339 7.26 28.91 -33.58
C PRO A 339 7.23 28.12 -32.26
N GLY A 340 8.38 28.03 -31.58
CA GLY A 340 8.54 27.21 -30.37
C GLY A 340 9.18 25.83 -30.59
N TRP A 341 9.50 25.45 -31.84
CA TRP A 341 10.18 24.18 -32.13
C TRP A 341 11.46 23.90 -31.33
N PRO A 342 12.31 24.88 -30.94
CA PRO A 342 13.50 24.57 -30.13
C PRO A 342 13.13 24.01 -28.75
N ALA A 343 12.06 24.52 -28.13
CA ALA A 343 11.56 24.00 -26.86
C ALA A 343 10.97 22.59 -27.04
N ALA A 344 10.30 22.32 -28.16
CA ALA A 344 9.84 20.97 -28.49
C ALA A 344 11.00 20.00 -28.67
N TRP A 345 12.13 20.43 -29.26
CA TRP A 345 13.36 19.63 -29.35
C TRP A 345 13.99 19.37 -27.97
N ASP A 346 14.04 20.38 -27.10
CA ASP A 346 14.51 20.19 -25.73
C ASP A 346 13.67 19.19 -24.95
N GLN A 347 12.36 19.19 -25.17
CA GLN A 347 11.45 18.19 -24.63
C GLN A 347 11.75 16.78 -25.14
N GLN A 348 12.09 16.62 -26.43
CA GLN A 348 12.46 15.31 -26.99
C GLN A 348 13.75 14.76 -26.39
N THR A 349 14.73 15.62 -26.13
CA THR A 349 16.06 15.22 -25.65
C THR A 349 16.15 15.10 -24.13
N ALA A 350 15.20 15.67 -23.38
CA ALA A 350 15.17 15.65 -21.91
C ALA A 350 15.26 14.25 -21.28
N PRO A 351 14.54 13.20 -21.76
CA PRO A 351 14.68 11.84 -21.22
C PRO A 351 16.11 11.31 -21.29
N LEU A 352 16.75 11.46 -22.45
CA LEU A 352 18.11 10.97 -22.65
C LEU A 352 19.10 11.78 -21.80
N ARG A 353 18.96 13.10 -21.70
CA ARG A 353 19.81 13.93 -20.82
C ARG A 353 19.70 13.48 -19.35
N ALA A 354 18.49 13.24 -18.86
CA ALA A 354 18.27 12.76 -17.49
C ALA A 354 18.92 11.38 -17.25
N ASP A 355 18.83 10.47 -18.21
CA ASP A 355 19.50 9.16 -18.13
C ASP A 355 21.02 9.29 -18.15
N LEU A 356 21.57 10.14 -19.02
CA LEU A 356 23.01 10.41 -19.11
C LEU A 356 23.55 11.03 -17.81
N ASP A 357 22.77 11.89 -17.15
CA ASP A 357 23.13 12.42 -15.83
C ASP A 357 23.13 11.32 -14.75
N ALA A 358 22.15 10.40 -14.79
CA ALA A 358 22.08 9.28 -13.87
C ALA A 358 23.28 8.32 -14.00
N VAL A 359 23.85 8.15 -15.21
CA VAL A 359 25.08 7.35 -15.42
C VAL A 359 26.22 7.83 -14.51
N GLY A 360 26.37 9.14 -14.30
CA GLY A 360 27.45 9.70 -13.48
C GLY A 360 27.41 9.29 -11.99
N THR A 361 26.29 8.73 -11.53
CA THR A 361 26.13 8.20 -10.16
C THR A 361 26.05 6.68 -10.11
N LEU A 362 26.08 6.02 -11.27
CA LEU A 362 25.83 4.59 -11.39
C LEU A 362 26.94 3.75 -10.75
N ALA A 363 28.20 4.19 -10.87
CA ALA A 363 29.36 3.45 -10.41
C ALA A 363 29.36 3.14 -8.90
N SER A 364 28.68 3.93 -8.08
CA SER A 364 28.57 3.69 -6.63
C SER A 364 27.42 2.75 -6.25
N SER A 365 26.56 2.40 -7.20
CA SER A 365 25.34 1.60 -6.99
C SER A 365 25.43 0.17 -7.52
N VAL A 366 26.59 -0.20 -8.07
CA VAL A 366 26.82 -1.48 -8.75
C VAL A 366 28.05 -2.17 -8.19
N GLY A 367 28.20 -3.46 -8.48
CA GLY A 367 29.30 -4.28 -8.03
C GLY A 367 30.67 -3.81 -8.54
N SER A 368 31.73 -4.25 -7.86
CA SER A 368 33.10 -3.89 -8.22
C SER A 368 33.80 -4.94 -9.08
N ALA A 369 33.09 -5.95 -9.61
CA ALA A 369 33.68 -7.02 -10.41
C ALA A 369 34.27 -6.50 -11.74
N GLY A 370 35.28 -7.19 -12.27
CA GLY A 370 35.98 -6.78 -13.50
C GLY A 370 35.03 -6.50 -14.69
N PRO A 371 34.15 -7.45 -15.07
CA PRO A 371 33.18 -7.25 -16.15
C PRO A 371 32.23 -6.08 -15.91
N VAL A 372 31.76 -5.89 -14.66
CA VAL A 372 30.90 -4.76 -14.28
C VAL A 372 31.62 -3.43 -14.47
N ARG A 373 32.87 -3.31 -13.98
CA ARG A 373 33.67 -2.09 -14.17
C ARG A 373 33.89 -1.76 -15.65
N SER A 374 34.08 -2.77 -16.49
CA SER A 374 34.19 -2.58 -17.95
C SER A 374 32.87 -2.08 -18.56
N ALA A 375 31.72 -2.60 -18.12
CA ALA A 375 30.42 -2.14 -18.58
C ALA A 375 30.12 -0.69 -18.12
N VAL A 376 30.44 -0.35 -16.87
CA VAL A 376 30.35 1.03 -16.35
C VAL A 376 31.25 1.98 -17.13
N ALA A 377 32.49 1.58 -17.43
CA ALA A 377 33.39 2.41 -18.23
C ALA A 377 32.87 2.64 -19.66
N ALA A 378 32.23 1.64 -20.28
CA ALA A 378 31.58 1.79 -21.57
C ALA A 378 30.39 2.76 -21.52
N LEU A 379 29.59 2.73 -20.43
CA LEU A 379 28.51 3.68 -20.20
C LEU A 379 29.03 5.12 -20.01
N GLU A 380 30.09 5.33 -19.23
CA GLU A 380 30.69 6.65 -19.05
C GLU A 380 31.31 7.20 -20.34
N SER A 381 31.98 6.34 -21.13
CA SER A 381 32.48 6.73 -22.45
C SER A 381 31.35 7.12 -23.40
N PHE A 382 30.27 6.34 -23.41
CA PHE A 382 29.10 6.65 -24.21
C PHE A 382 28.39 7.91 -23.72
N ARG A 383 28.42 8.18 -22.41
CA ARG A 383 27.80 9.37 -21.83
C ARG A 383 28.37 10.65 -22.47
N ALA A 384 29.70 10.77 -22.50
CA ALA A 384 30.37 11.90 -23.12
C ALA A 384 30.06 11.99 -24.62
N GLU A 385 30.14 10.86 -25.34
CA GLU A 385 29.83 10.80 -26.79
C GLU A 385 28.40 11.26 -27.09
N ALA A 386 27.43 10.80 -26.30
CA ALA A 386 26.01 11.14 -26.48
C ALA A 386 25.72 12.61 -26.15
N GLN A 387 26.38 13.18 -25.13
CA GLN A 387 26.26 14.60 -24.80
C GLN A 387 26.75 15.48 -25.97
N ASP A 388 27.95 15.20 -26.49
CA ASP A 388 28.50 15.92 -27.64
C ASP A 388 27.62 15.77 -28.88
N ARG A 389 27.09 14.55 -29.11
CA ARG A 389 26.18 14.29 -30.24
C ARG A 389 24.87 15.07 -30.11
N LEU A 390 24.28 15.18 -28.92
CA LEU A 390 23.06 15.95 -28.71
C LEU A 390 23.24 17.45 -28.96
N GLU A 391 24.40 18.00 -28.58
CA GLU A 391 24.75 19.39 -28.89
C GLU A 391 24.89 19.59 -30.40
N ALA A 392 25.59 18.67 -31.09
CA ALA A 392 25.74 18.70 -32.54
C ALA A 392 24.39 18.59 -33.28
N LEU A 393 23.50 17.69 -32.86
CA LEU A 393 22.15 17.57 -33.42
C LEU A 393 21.35 18.86 -33.25
N GLY A 394 21.45 19.51 -32.09
CA GLY A 394 20.83 20.81 -31.84
C GLY A 394 21.35 21.88 -32.80
N ALA A 395 22.66 21.98 -32.99
CA ALA A 395 23.29 22.91 -33.93
C ALA A 395 22.88 22.63 -35.40
N ASP A 396 22.93 21.36 -35.82
CA ASP A 396 22.51 20.94 -37.17
C ASP A 396 21.03 21.24 -37.44
N LEU A 397 20.16 21.12 -36.43
CA LEU A 397 18.77 21.52 -36.52
C LEU A 397 18.63 23.05 -36.67
N GLN A 398 19.35 23.84 -35.88
CA GLN A 398 19.31 25.32 -35.96
C GLN A 398 19.80 25.83 -37.32
N GLU A 399 20.83 25.20 -37.86
CA GLU A 399 21.44 25.58 -39.15
C GLU A 399 20.78 24.86 -40.35
N GLU A 400 19.65 24.19 -40.12
CA GLU A 400 18.84 23.49 -41.14
C GLU A 400 19.61 22.44 -41.96
N ARG A 401 20.72 21.92 -41.42
CA ARG A 401 21.48 20.80 -42.02
C ARG A 401 20.82 19.45 -41.79
N LEU A 402 19.95 19.36 -40.79
CA LEU A 402 19.22 18.15 -40.42
C LEU A 402 17.72 18.44 -40.33
N THR A 403 16.90 17.50 -40.82
CA THR A 403 15.45 17.59 -40.69
C THR A 403 15.01 17.15 -39.28
N PRO A 404 13.88 17.67 -38.76
CA PRO A 404 13.34 17.21 -37.47
C PRO A 404 13.14 15.70 -37.39
N ALA A 405 12.64 15.07 -38.46
CA ALA A 405 12.47 13.62 -38.53
C ALA A 405 13.79 12.86 -38.40
N ALA A 406 14.83 13.26 -39.15
CA ALA A 406 16.14 12.61 -39.07
C ALA A 406 16.81 12.81 -37.70
N ALA A 407 16.55 13.94 -37.02
CA ALA A 407 17.01 14.15 -35.66
C ALA A 407 16.34 13.21 -34.65
N LEU A 408 15.07 12.84 -34.84
CA LEU A 408 14.41 11.81 -34.03
C LEU A 408 15.00 10.44 -34.26
N ASP A 409 15.34 10.09 -35.51
CA ASP A 409 15.97 8.80 -35.84
C ASP A 409 17.34 8.67 -35.13
N GLU A 410 18.14 9.73 -35.15
CA GLU A 410 19.43 9.79 -34.44
C GLU A 410 19.25 9.72 -32.91
N LEU A 411 18.22 10.38 -32.38
CA LEU A 411 17.89 10.32 -30.96
C LEU A 411 17.43 8.91 -30.55
N ASP A 412 16.60 8.24 -31.36
CA ASP A 412 16.20 6.84 -31.14
C ASP A 412 17.43 5.93 -31.13
N ALA A 413 18.35 6.11 -32.09
CA ALA A 413 19.59 5.34 -32.16
C ALA A 413 20.46 5.50 -30.89
N LEU A 414 20.62 6.73 -30.39
CA LEU A 414 21.33 6.99 -29.13
C LEU A 414 20.65 6.29 -27.95
N ARG A 415 19.32 6.39 -27.82
CA ARG A 415 18.57 5.78 -26.72
C ARG A 415 18.60 4.25 -26.77
N ARG A 416 18.57 3.65 -27.96
CA ARG A 416 18.74 2.20 -28.15
C ARG A 416 20.15 1.75 -27.81
N ARG A 417 21.17 2.53 -28.18
CA ARG A 417 22.57 2.24 -27.81
C ARG A 417 22.75 2.29 -26.29
N LEU A 418 22.19 3.29 -25.62
CA LEU A 418 22.15 3.34 -24.16
C LEU A 418 21.49 2.09 -23.57
N THR A 419 20.32 1.73 -24.08
CA THR A 419 19.58 0.52 -23.65
C THR A 419 20.43 -0.74 -23.80
N GLY A 420 21.18 -0.87 -24.88
CA GLY A 420 22.12 -1.98 -25.08
C GLY A 420 23.26 -2.00 -24.06
N LEU A 421 23.83 -0.83 -23.72
CA LEU A 421 24.88 -0.72 -22.70
C LEU A 421 24.37 -1.00 -21.29
N VAL A 422 23.17 -0.53 -20.94
CA VAL A 422 22.50 -0.84 -19.67
C VAL A 422 22.20 -2.34 -19.59
N SER A 423 21.77 -2.96 -20.69
CA SER A 423 21.55 -4.41 -20.76
C SER A 423 22.85 -5.19 -20.53
N ALA A 424 23.96 -4.76 -21.15
CA ALA A 424 25.27 -5.36 -20.94
C ALA A 424 25.77 -5.21 -19.49
N LEU A 425 25.49 -4.08 -18.84
CA LEU A 425 25.75 -3.89 -17.42
C LEU A 425 24.91 -4.84 -16.55
N ALA A 426 23.62 -4.97 -16.85
CA ALA A 426 22.73 -5.90 -16.13
C ALA A 426 23.20 -7.35 -16.27
N ASP A 427 23.60 -7.77 -17.46
CA ASP A 427 24.16 -9.12 -17.67
C ASP A 427 25.48 -9.31 -16.92
N ALA A 428 26.34 -8.28 -16.87
CA ALA A 428 27.59 -8.31 -16.13
C ALA A 428 27.36 -8.38 -14.60
N GLU A 429 26.38 -7.65 -14.09
CA GLU A 429 25.94 -7.71 -12.69
C GLU A 429 25.44 -9.10 -12.35
N VAL A 430 24.45 -9.60 -13.09
CA VAL A 430 23.91 -10.95 -12.90
C VAL A 430 25.01 -12.01 -13.03
N ALA A 431 26.02 -11.82 -13.89
CA ALA A 431 27.16 -12.72 -14.00
C ALA A 431 28.16 -12.65 -12.84
N ALA A 432 28.35 -11.47 -12.25
CA ALA A 432 29.17 -11.28 -11.08
C ALA A 432 28.46 -11.70 -9.78
N PHE A 433 27.13 -11.79 -9.82
CA PHE A 433 26.29 -12.01 -8.65
C PHE A 433 26.34 -13.47 -8.17
N GLY A 434 27.23 -13.74 -7.22
CA GLY A 434 27.30 -15.02 -6.51
C GLY A 434 27.63 -16.24 -7.39
N LYS A 435 27.48 -17.44 -6.81
CA LYS A 435 27.62 -18.73 -7.52
C LYS A 435 26.29 -19.48 -7.67
N ASP A 436 25.24 -18.99 -7.02
CA ASP A 436 23.93 -19.62 -7.01
C ASP A 436 23.10 -19.11 -8.20
N GLU A 437 22.66 -20.03 -9.06
CA GLU A 437 21.85 -19.67 -10.24
C GLU A 437 20.45 -19.19 -9.85
N ALA A 438 19.89 -19.65 -8.72
CA ALA A 438 18.58 -19.19 -8.26
C ALA A 438 18.61 -17.71 -7.86
N GLU A 439 19.69 -17.26 -7.21
CA GLU A 439 19.88 -15.85 -6.86
C GLU A 439 20.10 -14.97 -8.10
N ARG A 440 20.81 -15.50 -9.10
CA ARG A 440 21.01 -14.82 -10.39
C ARG A 440 19.71 -14.69 -11.17
N GLU A 441 18.85 -15.70 -11.10
CA GLU A 441 17.51 -15.67 -11.71
C GLU A 441 16.61 -14.64 -11.02
N LEU A 442 16.59 -14.59 -9.68
CA LEU A 442 15.85 -13.57 -8.93
C LEU A 442 16.30 -12.15 -9.29
N LEU A 443 17.61 -11.88 -9.29
CA LEU A 443 18.13 -10.58 -9.69
C LEU A 443 17.74 -10.24 -11.14
N ARG A 444 17.82 -11.22 -12.05
CA ARG A 444 17.46 -11.04 -13.46
C ARG A 444 15.96 -10.72 -13.61
N ASP A 445 15.10 -11.37 -12.86
CA ASP A 445 13.65 -11.13 -12.91
C ASP A 445 13.27 -9.78 -12.30
N GLU A 446 13.93 -9.35 -11.24
CA GLU A 446 13.73 -8.01 -10.68
C GLU A 446 14.19 -6.90 -11.65
N LEU A 447 15.35 -7.08 -12.29
CA LEU A 447 15.84 -6.17 -13.32
C LEU A 447 14.89 -6.08 -14.53
N ARG A 448 14.33 -7.21 -14.97
CA ARG A 448 13.33 -7.25 -16.07
C ARG A 448 12.01 -6.60 -15.66
N SER A 449 11.51 -6.90 -14.45
CA SER A 449 10.24 -6.37 -13.96
C SER A 449 10.29 -4.85 -13.81
N HIS A 450 11.45 -4.32 -13.41
CA HIS A 450 11.69 -2.90 -13.27
C HIS A 450 12.12 -2.19 -14.55
N ARG A 451 12.35 -2.91 -15.65
CA ARG A 451 12.43 -2.32 -17.01
C ARG A 451 11.10 -1.69 -17.44
N GLY A 452 10.02 -1.96 -16.69
CA GLY A 452 8.66 -1.42 -16.86
C GLY A 452 8.60 0.09 -17.05
N PRO A 453 7.41 0.59 -17.46
CA PRO A 453 7.24 1.79 -18.25
C PRO A 453 8.11 2.92 -17.73
N ALA A 454 9.06 3.37 -18.56
CA ALA A 454 9.76 4.62 -18.34
C ALA A 454 8.71 5.66 -17.97
N ARG A 455 9.00 6.55 -17.00
CA ARG A 455 8.15 7.73 -16.83
C ARG A 455 8.24 8.49 -18.15
N SER A 456 7.31 8.24 -19.06
CA SER A 456 7.30 8.86 -20.38
C SER A 456 7.36 10.36 -20.13
N ALA A 457 8.41 11.01 -20.61
CA ALA A 457 8.47 12.45 -20.49
C ALA A 457 7.26 12.98 -21.26
N ARG A 458 6.47 13.80 -20.58
CA ARG A 458 5.31 14.45 -21.17
C ARG A 458 5.71 15.09 -22.50
N GLY A 459 4.97 14.81 -23.57
CA GLY A 459 5.21 15.33 -24.93
C GLY A 459 6.45 14.79 -25.68
N SER A 460 7.10 13.74 -25.17
CA SER A 460 8.11 13.00 -25.95
C SER A 460 7.42 12.13 -27.01
N ILE A 461 7.74 12.40 -28.28
CA ILE A 461 7.24 11.67 -29.46
C ILE A 461 7.69 10.22 -29.39
N LEU A 462 8.98 9.97 -29.11
CA LEU A 462 9.54 8.63 -29.03
C LEU A 462 8.91 7.80 -27.90
N ASP A 463 8.73 8.40 -26.71
CA ASP A 463 8.13 7.69 -25.57
C ASP A 463 6.63 7.44 -25.73
N SER A 464 5.98 8.21 -26.59
CA SER A 464 4.54 8.07 -26.87
C SER A 464 4.27 7.16 -28.07
N ALA A 465 5.17 7.12 -29.06
CA ALA A 465 5.04 6.29 -30.26
C ALA A 465 5.45 4.83 -30.01
N LEU A 466 6.51 4.61 -29.23
CA LEU A 466 7.09 3.29 -29.03
C LEU A 466 6.48 2.56 -27.81
N PRO A 467 6.57 1.21 -27.77
CA PRO A 467 6.24 0.43 -26.58
C PRO A 467 7.01 0.91 -25.35
N ALA A 468 6.40 0.77 -24.17
CA ALA A 468 6.95 1.30 -22.93
C ALA A 468 8.28 0.65 -22.48
N ASP A 469 8.60 -0.52 -23.02
CA ASP A 469 9.81 -1.30 -22.80
C ASP A 469 10.89 -1.11 -23.89
N ALA A 470 10.63 -0.21 -24.85
CA ALA A 470 11.54 0.10 -25.96
C ALA A 470 12.90 0.63 -25.47
N TYR A 471 12.90 1.34 -24.33
CA TYR A 471 14.09 1.90 -23.71
C TYR A 471 14.26 1.41 -22.28
N TRP A 472 15.51 1.12 -21.90
CA TRP A 472 15.85 0.82 -20.51
C TRP A 472 16.60 2.01 -19.90
N THR A 473 15.91 2.75 -19.03
CA THR A 473 16.47 3.90 -18.32
C THR A 473 17.48 3.46 -17.26
N VAL A 474 18.45 4.32 -16.97
CA VAL A 474 19.48 4.05 -15.93
C VAL A 474 18.82 4.00 -14.55
N VAL A 475 17.80 4.83 -14.33
CA VAL A 475 17.03 4.85 -13.08
C VAL A 475 16.21 3.57 -12.89
N ALA A 476 15.61 3.03 -13.96
CA ALA A 476 14.91 1.75 -13.91
C ALA A 476 15.88 0.61 -13.56
N PHE A 477 17.07 0.61 -14.17
CA PHE A 477 18.12 -0.35 -13.84
C PHE A 477 18.52 -0.28 -12.37
N THR A 478 18.86 0.90 -11.83
CA THR A 478 19.29 1.03 -10.43
C THR A 478 18.19 0.63 -9.45
N THR A 479 16.94 0.97 -9.74
CA THR A 479 15.79 0.56 -8.94
C THR A 479 15.63 -0.96 -8.94
N GLY A 480 15.68 -1.59 -10.12
CA GLY A 480 15.59 -3.04 -10.27
C GLY A 480 16.77 -3.78 -9.64
N HIS A 481 17.98 -3.23 -9.73
CA HIS A 481 19.16 -3.80 -9.09
C HIS A 481 19.02 -3.82 -7.57
N GLN A 482 18.62 -2.69 -6.96
CA GLN A 482 18.37 -2.63 -5.52
C GLN A 482 17.22 -3.53 -5.06
N ALA A 483 16.15 -3.66 -5.86
CA ALA A 483 15.07 -4.58 -5.58
C ALA A 483 15.53 -6.04 -5.67
N GLY A 484 16.38 -6.36 -6.64
CA GLY A 484 17.02 -7.67 -6.79
C GLY A 484 17.93 -8.02 -5.62
N GLU A 485 18.78 -7.09 -5.17
CA GLU A 485 19.64 -7.30 -3.99
C GLU A 485 18.81 -7.62 -2.74
N ARG A 486 17.72 -6.86 -2.51
CA ARG A 486 16.79 -7.13 -1.40
C ARG A 486 16.11 -8.48 -1.53
N SER A 487 15.59 -8.80 -2.71
CA SER A 487 14.91 -10.08 -2.95
C SER A 487 15.84 -11.29 -2.78
N VAL A 488 17.11 -11.15 -3.16
CA VAL A 488 18.13 -12.16 -2.90
C VAL A 488 18.44 -12.25 -1.40
N GLN A 489 18.57 -11.13 -0.72
CA GLN A 489 18.78 -11.12 0.72
C GLN A 489 17.65 -11.84 1.45
N ASP A 490 16.40 -11.57 1.08
CA ASP A 490 15.21 -12.24 1.58
C ASP A 490 15.23 -13.74 1.23
N HIS A 491 15.67 -14.10 0.02
CA HIS A 491 15.83 -15.50 -0.40
C HIS A 491 16.88 -16.24 0.43
N ARG A 492 18.04 -15.61 0.70
CA ARG A 492 19.10 -16.18 1.55
C ARG A 492 18.63 -16.34 3.00
N GLN A 493 17.86 -15.38 3.52
CA GLN A 493 17.24 -15.48 4.84
C GLN A 493 16.19 -16.60 4.88
N ALA A 494 15.37 -16.74 3.83
CA ALA A 494 14.42 -17.84 3.71
C ALA A 494 15.14 -19.22 3.68
N GLN A 495 16.24 -19.35 2.93
CA GLN A 495 17.02 -20.60 2.88
C GLN A 495 17.75 -20.91 4.19
N SER A 496 18.30 -19.92 4.90
CA SER A 496 18.90 -20.13 6.23
C SER A 496 17.85 -20.40 7.32
N SER A 497 16.61 -19.93 7.12
CA SER A 497 15.46 -20.22 7.96
C SER A 497 14.76 -21.56 7.65
N SER A 498 15.19 -22.28 6.59
CA SER A 498 14.73 -23.67 6.34
C SER A 498 15.20 -24.66 7.41
N SER A 499 16.06 -24.21 8.31
CA SER A 499 16.31 -24.79 9.64
C SER A 499 15.56 -24.02 10.73
N GLY A 500 14.23 -24.19 10.78
CA GLY A 500 13.43 -24.04 11.99
C GLY A 500 12.76 -22.68 12.22
N THR A 501 11.54 -22.50 11.69
CA THR A 501 10.51 -21.72 12.40
C THR A 501 10.01 -22.55 13.59
N GLY A 502 10.82 -22.63 14.65
CA GLY A 502 10.51 -23.42 15.82
C GLY A 502 11.54 -23.16 16.90
N TYR A 503 11.14 -22.36 17.90
CA TYR A 503 11.74 -22.23 19.24
C TYR A 503 13.14 -22.84 19.39
N GLY A 504 14.17 -22.05 19.11
CA GLY A 504 15.55 -22.50 19.20
C GLY A 504 16.10 -22.50 20.63
N SER A 505 16.65 -23.65 21.02
CA SER A 505 17.63 -23.87 22.10
C SER A 505 17.11 -24.16 23.52
N SER A 506 16.27 -25.19 23.69
CA SER A 506 16.40 -26.16 24.79
C SER A 506 15.59 -27.41 24.43
N GLY A 507 16.14 -28.60 24.63
CA GLY A 507 15.56 -29.87 24.16
C GLY A 507 14.07 -30.04 24.52
N GLY A 508 13.20 -29.97 23.52
CA GLY A 508 11.76 -30.21 23.61
C GLY A 508 11.03 -29.67 22.38
N SER A 509 10.13 -30.47 21.79
CA SER A 509 9.43 -30.20 20.53
C SER A 509 8.28 -29.18 20.69
N PHE A 510 8.55 -27.96 21.16
CA PHE A 510 7.51 -26.93 21.32
C PHE A 510 7.08 -26.36 19.96
N SER A 511 5.78 -26.41 19.68
CA SER A 511 5.15 -26.07 18.38
C SER A 511 4.04 -25.01 18.50
N GLY A 512 4.01 -24.25 19.60
CA GLY A 512 2.95 -23.26 19.85
C GLY A 512 2.91 -22.10 18.85
N ALA A 513 1.70 -21.72 18.43
CA ALA A 513 1.47 -20.62 17.50
C ALA A 513 1.79 -19.25 18.13
N GLY A 514 2.59 -18.45 17.41
CA GLY A 514 2.91 -17.08 17.83
C GLY A 514 3.79 -16.34 16.85
N SER A 515 3.91 -15.03 17.04
CA SER A 515 4.72 -14.13 16.21
C SER A 515 5.30 -13.02 17.06
N SER A 516 6.57 -12.69 16.86
CA SER A 516 7.25 -11.58 17.54
C SER A 516 8.17 -10.81 16.59
N GLY A 517 8.40 -9.54 16.90
CA GLY A 517 9.21 -8.65 16.07
C GLY A 517 9.43 -7.29 16.71
N ARG A 518 10.37 -6.53 16.13
CA ARG A 518 10.69 -5.16 16.56
C ARG A 518 9.77 -4.11 15.92
N PHE A 519 9.66 -2.94 16.53
CA PHE A 519 8.77 -1.84 16.09
C PHE A 519 9.38 -0.44 16.03
#